data_AF-A0A9D7M1W8-F1
#
_entry.id   AF-A0A9D7M1W8-F1
#
_cell.length_a   1.000
_cell.length_b   1.000
_cell.length_c   1.000
_cell.angle_alpha   90.00
_cell.angle_beta   90.00
_cell.angle_gamma   90.00
#
_symmetry.space_group_name_H-M   'P 1'
#
loop_
_entity.id
_entity.type
_entity.pdbx_description
1 polymer ?
#
loop_
_entity_poly.entity_id
_entity_poly.type
_entity_poly.pdbx_seq_one_letter_code
_entity_poly.pdbx_strand_id
1 'polypeptide(L)'
;MRQLIIGVFIALMAVVFALQNADPVTVKLYFWELRNTSMALILIMTLLIGAIAGILFLAPGIYKRNQTISGLKKKISDLEKRPGT
;
A
#
# COMPACT_ATOMS: atom_id res chain seq x y z
N MET A 1 2.77 -1.22 -25.31
CA MET A 1 3.78 -0.14 -25.43
C MET A 1 3.60 1.00 -24.42
N ARG A 2 2.42 1.63 -24.28
CA ARG A 2 2.20 2.74 -23.32
C ARG A 2 2.64 2.43 -21.87
N GLN A 3 2.34 1.22 -21.37
CA GLN A 3 2.72 0.81 -20.01
C GLN A 3 4.23 0.65 -19.83
N LEU A 4 4.97 0.24 -20.88
CA LEU A 4 6.43 0.12 -20.85
C LEU A 4 7.08 1.51 -20.81
N ILE A 5 6.55 2.46 -21.58
CA ILE A 5 7.05 3.85 -21.60
C ILE A 5 6.88 4.50 -20.22
N ILE A 6 5.70 4.32 -19.61
CA ILE A 6 5.43 4.82 -18.24
C ILE A 6 6.37 4.16 -17.23
N GLY A 7 6.57 2.84 -17.32
CA GLY A 7 7.48 2.12 -16.44
C GLY A 7 8.93 2.60 -16.54
N VAL A 8 9.43 2.79 -17.76
CA VAL A 8 10.79 3.31 -18.02
C VAL A 8 10.95 4.74 -17.49
N PHE A 9 9.94 5.59 -17.69
CA PHE A 9 9.93 6.95 -17.16
C PHE A 9 9.99 6.97 -15.63
N ILE A 10 9.20 6.12 -14.96
CA ILE A 10 9.22 5.99 -13.50
C ILE A 10 10.59 5.47 -13.01
N ALA A 11 11.18 4.49 -13.71
CA ALA A 11 12.50 3.97 -13.36
C ALA A 11 13.58 5.07 -13.46
N LEU A 12 13.55 5.91 -14.50
CA LEU A 12 14.46 7.05 -14.63
C LEU A 12 14.29 8.06 -13.49
N MET A 13 13.05 8.41 -13.15
CA MET A 13 12.76 9.30 -12.02
C MET A 13 13.29 8.72 -10.69
N ALA A 14 13.15 7.40 -10.48
CA ALA A 14 13.66 6.73 -9.30
C ALA A 14 15.19 6.77 -9.20
N VAL A 15 15.89 6.59 -10.33
CA VAL A 15 17.36 6.71 -10.39
C VAL A 15 17.80 8.13 -10.07
N VAL A 16 17.17 9.15 -10.68
CA VAL A 16 17.46 10.57 -10.40
C VAL A 16 17.21 10.91 -8.94
N PHE A 17 16.09 10.44 -8.38
CA PHE A 17 15.77 10.60 -6.98
C PHE A 17 16.84 9.97 -6.07
N ALA A 18 17.30 8.76 -6.37
CA ALA A 18 18.35 8.09 -5.61
C ALA A 18 19.69 8.85 -5.66
N LEU A 19 20.08 9.35 -6.84
CA LEU A 19 21.32 10.11 -7.01
C LEU A 19 21.27 11.47 -6.30
N GLN A 20 20.14 12.17 -6.35
CA GLN A 20 19.97 13.47 -5.66
C GLN A 20 19.87 13.34 -4.14
N ASN A 21 19.44 12.19 -3.64
CA ASN A 21 19.27 11.91 -2.21
C ASN A 21 20.30 10.88 -1.71
N ALA A 22 21.47 10.84 -2.34
CA ALA A 22 22.59 9.96 -2.00
C ALA A 22 23.34 10.45 -0.74
N ASP A 23 23.12 11.69 -0.32
CA ASP A 23 23.76 12.24 0.86
C ASP A 23 23.43 11.41 2.12
N PRO A 24 24.46 11.06 2.92
CA PRO A 24 24.26 10.27 4.12
C PRO A 24 23.57 11.09 5.19
N VAL A 25 22.45 10.58 5.70
CA VAL A 25 21.69 11.20 6.79
C VAL A 25 21.76 10.31 8.03
N THR A 26 21.81 10.94 9.21
CA THR A 26 21.70 10.24 10.49
C THR A 26 20.28 10.40 11.02
N VAL A 27 19.61 9.29 11.31
CA VAL A 27 18.25 9.28 11.86
C VAL A 27 18.29 8.67 13.27
N LYS A 28 17.73 9.41 14.24
CA LYS A 28 17.52 8.90 15.60
C LYS A 28 16.05 8.48 15.75
N LEU A 29 15.82 7.19 16.00
CA LEU A 29 14.51 6.58 16.22
C LEU A 29 14.41 6.11 17.67
N TYR A 30 13.81 6.90 18.56
CA TYR A 30 13.70 6.60 20.00
C TYR A 30 15.04 6.16 20.61
N PHE A 31 15.33 4.84 20.66
CA PHE A 31 16.55 4.26 21.20
C PHE A 31 17.59 3.84 20.14
N TRP A 32 17.27 3.96 18.85
CA TRP A 32 18.12 3.51 17.75
C TRP A 32 18.70 4.69 16.97
N GLU A 33 19.97 4.60 16.61
CA GLU A 33 20.61 5.56 15.71
C GLU A 33 21.01 4.85 14.42
N LEU A 34 20.37 5.21 13.31
CA LEU A 34 20.75 4.76 11.97
C LEU A 34 21.70 5.81 11.39
N ARG A 35 22.98 5.46 11.31
CA ARG A 35 24.04 6.34 10.78
C ARG A 35 24.38 5.98 9.34
N ASN A 36 24.91 6.96 8.59
CA ASN A 36 25.46 6.79 7.24
C ASN A 36 24.48 6.12 6.24
N THR A 37 23.17 6.29 6.43
CA THR A 37 22.16 5.71 5.54
C THR A 37 21.72 6.76 4.52
N SER A 38 21.53 6.36 3.26
CA SER A 38 21.01 7.25 2.20
C SER A 38 19.58 7.69 2.53
N MET A 39 19.31 8.99 2.34
CA MET A 39 17.99 9.57 2.52
C MET A 39 16.92 8.91 1.64
N ALA A 40 17.27 8.54 0.40
CA ALA A 40 16.37 7.83 -0.50
C ALA A 40 15.87 6.50 0.09
N LEU A 41 16.77 5.72 0.70
CA LEU A 41 16.45 4.42 1.30
C LEU A 41 15.48 4.61 2.48
N ILE A 42 15.73 5.61 3.34
CA ILE A 42 14.87 5.94 4.47
C ILE A 42 13.45 6.31 3.98
N LEU A 43 13.32 7.13 2.95
CA LEU A 43 12.03 7.53 2.40
C LEU A 43 11.25 6.36 1.81
N ILE A 44 11.92 5.46 1.07
CA ILE A 44 11.29 4.25 0.54
C ILE A 44 10.82 3.34 1.68
N MET A 45 11.67 3.10 2.68
CA MET A 45 11.33 2.23 3.82
C MET A 45 10.17 2.79 4.64
N THR A 46 10.19 4.07 4.95
CA THR A 46 9.11 4.73 5.70
C THR A 46 7.79 4.70 4.94
N LEU A 47 7.82 4.93 3.63
CA LEU A 47 6.63 4.81 2.77
C LEU A 47 6.08 3.38 2.74
N LEU A 48 6.95 2.37 2.58
CA LEU A 48 6.55 0.96 2.58
C LEU A 48 5.92 0.56 3.91
N ILE A 49 6.54 0.94 5.03
CA ILE A 49 6.02 0.68 6.37
C ILE A 49 4.65 1.35 6.54
N GLY A 50 4.52 2.62 6.15
CA GLY A 50 3.25 3.34 6.20
C GLY A 50 2.15 2.70 5.34
N ALA A 51 2.48 2.26 4.13
CA ALA A 51 1.54 1.57 3.24
C ALA A 51 1.08 0.23 3.81
N ILE A 52 2.01 -0.58 4.33
CA ILE A 52 1.70 -1.86 4.98
C ILE A 52 0.81 -1.63 6.21
N ALA A 53 1.15 -0.67 7.07
CA ALA A 53 0.36 -0.32 8.24
C ALA A 53 -1.04 0.15 7.87
N GLY A 54 -1.17 1.00 6.83
CA GLY A 54 -2.46 1.47 6.31
C GLY A 54 -3.33 0.34 5.77
N ILE A 55 -2.74 -0.58 4.99
CA ILE A 55 -3.44 -1.78 4.50
C ILE A 55 -3.92 -2.63 5.68
N LEU A 56 -3.06 -2.86 6.67
CA LEU A 56 -3.40 -3.67 7.85
C LEU A 56 -4.52 -3.03 8.67
N PHE A 57 -4.52 -1.71 8.80
CA PHE A 57 -5.57 -0.95 9.49
C PHE A 57 -6.92 -1.03 8.75
N LEU A 58 -6.90 -1.02 7.42
CA LEU A 58 -8.10 -1.11 6.57
C LEU A 58 -8.63 -2.55 6.41
N ALA A 59 -7.74 -3.54 6.47
CA ALA A 59 -8.04 -4.96 6.25
C ALA A 59 -9.26 -5.50 7.04
N PRO A 60 -9.40 -5.28 8.36
CA PRO A 60 -10.55 -5.82 9.11
C PRO A 60 -11.88 -5.19 8.67
N GLY A 61 -11.89 -3.91 8.28
CA GLY A 61 -13.08 -3.24 7.77
C GLY A 61 -13.53 -3.80 6.42
N ILE A 62 -12.57 -4.03 5.52
CA ILE A 62 -12.81 -4.66 4.21
C ILE A 62 -13.33 -6.09 4.39
N TYR A 63 -12.74 -6.85 5.31
CA TYR A 63 -13.14 -8.23 5.59
C TYR A 63 -14.59 -8.32 6.10
N LYS A 64 -14.95 -7.52 7.11
CA LYS A 64 -16.33 -7.47 7.64
C LYS A 64 -17.33 -7.07 6.55
N ARG A 65 -16.99 -6.04 5.75
CA ARG A 65 -17.84 -5.58 4.65
C ARG A 65 -18.08 -6.67 3.60
N ASN A 66 -17.06 -7.44 3.25
CA ASN A 66 -17.21 -8.57 2.31
C ASN A 66 -18.10 -9.68 2.87
N GLN A 67 -18.01 -9.98 4.17
CA GLN A 67 -18.93 -10.93 4.80
C GLN A 67 -20.38 -10.44 4.74
N THR A 68 -20.64 -9.18 5.08
CA THR A 68 -21.98 -8.59 5.00
C THR A 68 -22.53 -8.63 3.57
N ILE A 69 -21.71 -8.28 2.56
CA ILE A 69 -22.11 -8.34 1.15
C ILE A 69 -22.46 -9.77 0.74
N SER A 70 -21.65 -10.75 1.13
CA SER A 70 -21.93 -12.17 0.84
C SER A 70 -23.23 -12.64 1.48
N GLY A 71 -23.47 -12.25 2.74
CA GLY A 71 -24.72 -12.56 3.46
C GLY A 71 -25.95 -11.92 2.81
N LEU A 72 -25.86 -10.65 2.40
CA LEU A 72 -26.94 -9.95 1.69
C LEU A 72 -27.24 -10.59 0.32
N LYS A 73 -26.19 -10.95 -0.44
CA LYS A 73 -26.36 -11.65 -1.73
C LYS A 73 -27.08 -12.99 -1.59
N LYS A 74 -26.78 -13.77 -0.54
CA LYS A 74 -27.50 -15.02 -0.27
C LYS A 74 -28.98 -14.77 0.02
N LYS A 75 -29.30 -13.79 0.88
CA LYS A 75 -30.69 -13.42 1.17
C LYS A 75 -31.48 -12.99 -0.07
N ILE A 76 -30.86 -12.20 -0.95
CA ILE A 76 -31.50 -11.79 -2.22
C ILE A 76 -31.80 -13.03 -3.09
N SER A 77 -30.83 -13.91 -3.28
CA SER A 77 -31.01 -15.16 -4.04
C SER A 77 -32.11 -16.05 -3.45
N ASP A 78 -32.19 -16.16 -2.12
CA ASP A 78 -33.19 -17.00 -1.45
C ASP A 78 -34.61 -16.39 -1.57
N LEU A 79 -34.72 -15.06 -1.58
CA LEU A 79 -35.98 -14.35 -1.82
C LEU A 79 -36.42 -14.43 -3.28
N GLU A 80 -35.51 -14.33 -4.24
CA GLU A 80 -35.81 -14.50 -5.68
C GLU A 80 -36.26 -15.93 -6.02
N LYS A 81 -35.75 -16.94 -5.30
CA LYS A 81 -36.14 -18.35 -5.47
C LYS A 81 -37.46 -18.71 -4.82
N ARG A 82 -38.03 -17.85 -3.97
CA ARG A 82 -39.38 -18.02 -3.44
C ARG A 82 -40.34 -17.37 -4.45
N PRO A 83 -41.10 -18.15 -5.24
CA PRO A 83 -42.18 -17.57 -6.04
C PRO A 83 -43.11 -16.85 -5.08
N GLY A 84 -43.50 -15.63 -5.42
CA GLY A 84 -44.39 -14.80 -4.60
C GLY A 84 -45.61 -15.59 -4.13
N THR A 85 -45.96 -15.39 -2.85
CA THR A 85 -47.36 -15.49 -2.41
C THR A 85 -48.22 -14.52 -3.17
#